data_AF-A0A2V7MZU0-F1
#
_entry.id   AF-A0A2V7MZU0-F1
#
_cell.length_a   1.000
_cell.length_b   1.000
_cell.length_c   1.000
_cell.angle_alpha   90.00
_cell.angle_beta   90.00
_cell.angle_gamma   90.00
#
_symmetry.space_group_name_H-M   'P 1'
#
loop_
_entity.id
_entity.type
_entity.pdbx_description
1 polymer ?
#
loop_
_entity_poly.entity_id
_entity_poly.type
_entity_poly.pdbx_seq_one_letter_code
_entity_poly.pdbx_strand_id
1 'polypeptide(L)'
;MSALRSVSLVLVISWCGAFHVAAQMLETETARLLPVHWWKVGNAVELQSSSEGTEAAIPFAFEYGLSDRLELLVEPVPYTAIRPNTGRHATGAGDIEATVTGLVRHETPSFPALALAGEVKFATARDSLIGSGEPDYSAFLIASKRFGSFDAHVNLAYSIVGRPDPCSSTTCGASL
;
A
#
# COMPACT_ATOMS: atom_id res chain seq x y z
N MET A 1 16.67 -20.95 3.98
CA MET A 1 15.67 -20.19 3.19
C MET A 1 15.66 -18.78 3.74
N SER A 2 16.07 -17.76 2.97
CA SER A 2 16.13 -16.37 3.43
C SER A 2 14.94 -15.58 2.86
N ALA A 3 14.27 -14.75 3.64
CA ALA A 3 13.27 -13.82 3.11
C ALA A 3 13.94 -12.72 2.28
N LEU A 4 13.25 -12.17 1.26
CA LEU A 4 13.74 -10.95 0.59
C LEU A 4 13.42 -9.75 1.49
N ARG A 5 14.42 -8.91 1.74
CA ARG A 5 14.32 -7.74 2.61
C ARG A 5 14.56 -6.51 1.75
N SER A 6 13.62 -5.57 1.72
CA SER A 6 13.72 -4.32 0.97
C SER A 6 13.54 -3.12 1.89
N VAL A 7 14.24 -2.03 1.56
CA VAL A 7 14.11 -0.71 2.20
C VAL A 7 13.76 0.27 1.10
N SER A 8 12.67 1.01 1.27
CA SER A 8 12.19 2.01 0.31
C SER A 8 12.00 3.36 0.99
N LEU A 9 12.38 4.45 0.31
CA LEU A 9 12.15 5.82 0.75
C LEU A 9 11.32 6.54 -0.30
N VAL A 10 10.15 7.06 0.10
CA VAL A 10 9.24 7.82 -0.78
C VAL A 10 9.05 9.22 -0.20
N LEU A 11 9.24 10.23 -1.06
CA LEU A 11 8.99 11.64 -0.75
C LEU A 11 7.86 12.13 -1.65
N VAL A 12 6.77 12.62 -1.05
CA VAL A 12 5.66 13.23 -1.79
C VAL A 12 5.41 14.65 -1.32
N ILE A 13 5.34 15.55 -2.29
CA ILE A 13 5.06 16.98 -2.09
C ILE A 13 3.77 17.27 -2.85
N SER A 14 2.72 17.66 -2.13
CA SER A 14 1.43 18.01 -2.72
C SER A 14 1.13 19.50 -2.54
N TRP A 15 0.65 20.12 -3.61
CA TRP A 15 0.10 21.48 -3.58
C TRP A 15 -1.42 21.36 -3.58
N CYS A 16 -2.07 21.71 -2.46
CA CYS A 16 -3.52 21.72 -2.39
C CYS A 16 -4.04 23.16 -2.19
N GLY A 17 -4.60 23.74 -3.25
CA GLY A 17 -5.38 24.98 -3.13
C GLY A 17 -6.74 24.67 -2.50
N ALA A 18 -6.94 25.04 -1.23
CA ALA A 18 -8.21 25.18 -0.47
C ALA A 18 -9.31 24.08 -0.54
N PHE A 19 -9.17 22.99 -1.28
CA PHE A 19 -10.16 21.91 -1.35
C PHE A 19 -9.56 20.62 -0.79
N HIS A 20 -10.00 20.24 0.42
CA HIS A 20 -9.67 18.96 1.05
C HIS A 20 -10.45 17.82 0.39
N VAL A 21 -10.05 17.42 -0.82
CA VAL A 21 -10.40 16.11 -1.40
C VAL A 21 -9.12 15.51 -1.96
N ALA A 22 -8.24 15.04 -1.06
CA ALA A 22 -7.12 14.20 -1.44
C ALA A 22 -7.48 12.77 -1.05
N ALA A 23 -8.03 12.02 -2.01
CA ALA A 23 -7.85 10.58 -1.98
C ALA A 23 -6.37 10.34 -2.31
N GLN A 24 -5.53 10.19 -1.28
CA GLN A 24 -4.15 9.74 -1.46
C GLN A 24 -4.18 8.24 -1.72
N MET A 25 -4.40 7.84 -2.97
CA MET A 25 -4.21 6.46 -3.42
C MET A 25 -2.92 6.39 -4.24
N LEU A 26 -1.81 6.68 -3.56
CA LEU A 26 -0.49 6.60 -4.17
C LEU A 26 0.54 6.28 -3.08
N GLU A 27 0.44 5.12 -2.42
CA GLU A 27 1.46 4.57 -1.47
C GLU A 27 2.01 5.58 -0.44
N THR A 28 1.26 6.65 -0.16
CA THR A 28 1.74 7.82 0.59
C THR A 28 0.91 7.92 1.82
N GLU A 29 1.36 7.19 2.82
CA GLU A 29 0.85 7.30 4.17
C GLU A 29 1.05 8.72 4.72
N THR A 30 0.16 9.10 5.64
CA THR A 30 0.24 10.39 6.35
C THR A 30 0.19 10.19 7.85
N ALA A 31 0.95 11.02 8.58
CA ALA A 31 0.86 11.12 10.04
C ALA A 31 -0.33 11.99 10.50
N ARG A 32 -1.32 12.23 9.62
CA ARG A 32 -2.56 12.95 9.92
C ARG A 32 -3.74 11.99 9.86
N LEU A 33 -3.93 11.29 10.96
CA LEU A 33 -4.97 10.29 11.13
C LEU A 33 -6.37 10.95 11.16
N LEU A 34 -7.38 10.16 10.81
CA LEU A 34 -8.78 10.47 10.96
C LEU A 34 -9.13 10.73 12.43
N PRO A 35 -10.10 11.63 12.69
CA PRO A 35 -10.68 11.77 14.02
C PRO A 35 -11.31 10.45 14.51
N VAL A 36 -11.37 10.26 15.83
CA VAL A 36 -11.99 9.08 16.43
C VAL A 36 -13.44 8.88 15.94
N HIS A 37 -13.76 7.64 15.56
CA HIS A 37 -15.02 7.18 15.00
C HIS A 37 -15.41 7.77 13.64
N TRP A 38 -14.48 8.46 12.97
CA TRP A 38 -14.69 8.86 11.58
C TRP A 38 -14.25 7.75 10.64
N TRP A 39 -14.94 7.67 9.52
CA TRP A 39 -14.61 6.76 8.44
C TRP A 39 -14.40 7.56 7.15
N LYS A 40 -13.52 7.06 6.30
CA LYS A 40 -13.28 7.58 4.95
C LYS A 40 -13.22 6.41 4.00
N VAL A 41 -13.85 6.58 2.84
CA VAL A 41 -13.81 5.60 1.76
C VAL A 41 -13.21 6.27 0.53
N GLY A 42 -12.27 5.60 -0.09
CA GLY A 42 -11.64 6.00 -1.34
C GLY A 42 -11.68 4.87 -2.35
N ASN A 43 -11.55 5.22 -3.62
CA ASN A 43 -11.28 4.28 -4.70
C ASN A 43 -10.45 4.98 -5.78
N ALA A 44 -9.72 4.20 -6.56
CA ALA A 44 -9.03 4.70 -7.74
C ALA A 44 -9.17 3.72 -8.89
N VAL A 45 -8.63 4.15 -10.03
CA VAL A 45 -8.35 3.29 -11.18
C VAL A 45 -6.88 3.48 -11.48
N GLU A 46 -6.12 2.40 -11.34
CA GLU A 46 -4.70 2.39 -11.61
C GLU A 46 -4.47 1.80 -12.99
N LEU A 47 -3.66 2.49 -13.79
CA LEU A 47 -3.25 2.06 -15.12
C LEU A 47 -1.74 2.20 -15.20
N GLN A 48 -1.05 1.07 -15.28
CA GLN A 48 0.40 1.03 -15.40
C GLN A 48 0.80 0.45 -16.75
N SER A 49 1.79 1.07 -17.38
CA SER A 49 2.42 0.57 -18.60
C SER A 49 3.92 0.51 -18.39
N SER A 50 4.53 -0.59 -18.82
CA SER A 50 5.98 -0.78 -18.82
C SER A 50 6.43 -1.39 -20.14
N SER A 51 7.74 -1.58 -20.32
CA SER A 51 8.27 -2.36 -21.45
C SER A 51 7.88 -3.84 -21.40
N GLU A 52 7.39 -4.33 -20.25
CA GLU A 52 7.03 -5.73 -20.02
C GLU A 52 5.54 -5.98 -20.23
N GLY A 53 4.70 -4.95 -20.27
CA GLY A 53 3.27 -5.08 -20.53
C GLY A 53 2.44 -3.94 -19.95
N THR A 54 1.18 -4.24 -19.70
CA THR A 54 0.21 -3.31 -19.11
C THR A 54 -0.51 -3.96 -17.94
N GLU A 55 -0.86 -3.14 -16.95
CA GLU A 55 -1.58 -3.55 -15.77
C GLU A 55 -2.68 -2.53 -15.47
N ALA A 56 -3.82 -3.03 -14.99
CA ALA A 56 -4.92 -2.20 -14.54
C ALA A 56 -5.48 -2.75 -13.23
N ALA A 57 -5.78 -1.88 -12.27
CA ALA A 57 -6.39 -2.26 -11.00
C ALA A 57 -7.46 -1.25 -10.55
N ILE A 58 -8.38 -1.72 -9.72
CA ILE A 58 -9.38 -0.88 -9.06
C ILE A 58 -9.26 -1.14 -7.55
N PRO A 59 -8.38 -0.42 -6.84
CA PRO A 59 -8.28 -0.52 -5.41
C PRO A 59 -9.38 0.31 -4.73
N PHE A 60 -9.79 -0.14 -3.56
CA PHE A 60 -10.61 0.62 -2.63
C PHE A 60 -9.83 0.83 -1.34
N ALA A 61 -10.11 1.91 -0.63
CA ALA A 61 -9.57 2.20 0.68
C ALA A 61 -10.70 2.43 1.67
N PHE A 62 -10.66 1.75 2.80
CA PHE A 62 -11.58 1.93 3.93
C PHE A 62 -10.78 2.30 5.17
N GLU A 63 -10.80 3.58 5.53
CA GLU A 63 -10.10 4.12 6.70
C GLU A 63 -11.09 4.31 7.86
N TYR A 64 -10.66 4.00 9.08
CA TYR A 64 -11.43 4.22 10.30
C TYR A 64 -10.55 4.70 11.46
N GLY A 65 -10.88 5.85 12.02
CA GLY A 65 -10.25 6.39 13.21
C GLY A 65 -10.66 5.60 14.45
N LEU A 66 -9.79 4.71 14.94
CA LEU A 66 -10.03 3.91 16.15
C LEU A 66 -9.90 4.76 17.43
N SER A 67 -9.02 5.76 17.42
CA SER A 67 -8.84 6.74 18.49
C SER A 67 -8.17 8.00 17.94
N ASP A 68 -7.93 9.03 18.76
CA ASP A 68 -7.19 10.23 18.35
C ASP A 68 -5.72 9.96 17.97
N ARG A 69 -5.25 8.71 18.11
CA ARG A 69 -3.86 8.31 17.81
C ARG A 69 -3.75 6.99 17.05
N LEU A 70 -4.86 6.36 16.67
CA LEU A 70 -4.86 5.07 15.98
C LEU A 70 -5.88 5.07 14.86
N GLU A 71 -5.44 4.58 13.70
CA GLU A 71 -6.26 4.43 12.50
C GLU A 71 -6.06 3.02 11.94
N LEU A 72 -7.14 2.47 11.39
CA LEU A 72 -7.13 1.26 10.60
C LEU A 72 -7.49 1.60 9.16
N LEU A 73 -6.67 1.15 8.21
CA LEU A 73 -6.93 1.18 6.78
C LEU A 73 -7.05 -0.27 6.29
N VAL A 74 -8.06 -0.55 5.46
CA VAL A 74 -8.23 -1.81 4.75
C VAL A 74 -8.41 -1.53 3.28
N GLU A 75 -7.62 -2.21 2.44
CA GLU A 75 -7.53 -1.95 1.01
C GLU A 75 -7.80 -3.22 0.20
N PRO A 76 -9.06 -3.48 -0.17
CA PRO A 76 -9.37 -4.57 -1.08
C PRO A 76 -9.19 -4.12 -2.53
N VAL A 77 -8.63 -5.02 -3.35
CA VAL A 77 -8.50 -4.84 -4.79
C VAL A 77 -9.45 -5.80 -5.52
N PRO A 78 -10.74 -5.48 -5.70
CA PRO A 78 -11.71 -6.38 -6.34
C PRO A 78 -11.39 -6.70 -7.80
N TYR A 79 -10.56 -5.89 -8.47
CA TYR A 79 -10.18 -6.11 -9.86
C TYR A 79 -8.73 -5.74 -10.12
N THR A 80 -8.02 -6.67 -10.73
CA THR A 80 -6.68 -6.53 -11.29
C THR A 80 -6.64 -7.26 -12.62
N ALA A 81 -6.02 -6.66 -13.63
CA ALA A 81 -5.75 -7.25 -14.92
C ALA A 81 -4.29 -7.03 -15.30
N ILE A 82 -3.55 -8.12 -15.44
CA ILE A 82 -2.13 -8.10 -15.82
C ILE A 82 -2.00 -8.68 -17.24
N ARG A 83 -1.39 -7.91 -18.14
CA ARG A 83 -1.24 -8.21 -19.56
C ARG A 83 0.22 -8.02 -19.98
N PRO A 84 1.09 -9.00 -19.71
CA PRO A 84 2.46 -8.97 -20.19
C PRO A 84 2.51 -9.04 -21.72
N ASN A 85 3.57 -8.49 -22.31
CA ASN A 85 3.84 -8.56 -23.75
C ASN A 85 4.13 -9.99 -24.22
N THR A 86 4.65 -10.84 -23.32
CA THR A 86 4.91 -12.25 -23.56
C THR A 86 4.45 -13.10 -22.37
N GLY A 87 3.89 -14.28 -22.65
CA GLY A 87 3.44 -15.21 -21.60
C GLY A 87 1.95 -15.11 -21.28
N ARG A 88 1.59 -15.54 -20.06
CA ARG A 88 0.21 -15.70 -19.61
C ARG A 88 -0.39 -14.36 -19.16
N HIS A 89 -1.69 -14.19 -19.38
CA HIS A 89 -2.48 -13.08 -18.86
C HIS A 89 -3.28 -13.51 -17.63
N ALA A 90 -3.57 -12.58 -16.72
CA ALA A 90 -4.39 -12.85 -15.54
C ALA A 90 -5.42 -11.75 -15.29
N THR A 91 -6.61 -12.13 -14.85
CA THR A 91 -7.66 -11.21 -14.38
C THR A 91 -8.31 -11.79 -13.15
N GLY A 92 -8.46 -11.00 -12.10
CA GLY A 92 -9.06 -11.45 -10.85
C GLY A 92 -9.01 -10.37 -9.79
N ALA A 93 -9.44 -10.71 -8.57
CA ALA A 93 -9.18 -9.87 -7.41
C ALA A 93 -7.69 -9.95 -7.05
N GLY A 94 -7.14 -8.82 -6.60
CA GLY A 94 -5.84 -8.73 -5.99
C GLY A 94 -5.85 -9.16 -4.53
N ASP A 95 -4.68 -9.00 -3.90
CA ASP A 95 -4.56 -9.20 -2.46
C ASP A 95 -5.29 -8.10 -1.69
N ILE A 96 -5.67 -8.40 -0.45
CA ILE A 96 -6.23 -7.42 0.48
C ILE A 96 -5.09 -6.95 1.37
N GLU A 97 -5.02 -5.66 1.63
CA GLU A 97 -4.05 -5.07 2.55
C GLU A 97 -4.77 -4.50 3.77
N ALA A 98 -4.13 -4.57 4.94
CA ALA A 98 -4.59 -3.90 6.13
C ALA A 98 -3.44 -3.25 6.87
N THR A 99 -3.62 -1.97 7.19
CA THR A 99 -2.60 -1.12 7.79
C THR A 99 -3.14 -0.53 9.08
N VAL A 100 -2.36 -0.65 10.16
CA VAL A 100 -2.61 0.05 11.41
C VAL A 100 -1.57 1.14 11.57
N THR A 101 -2.05 2.38 11.68
CA THR A 101 -1.19 3.57 11.83
C THR A 101 -1.37 4.16 13.22
N GLY A 102 -0.24 4.38 13.91
CA GLY A 102 -0.16 4.94 15.25
C GLY A 102 0.58 6.27 15.30
N LEU A 103 -0.10 7.32 15.76
CA LEU A 103 0.48 8.64 15.89
C LEU A 103 1.42 8.72 17.11
N VAL A 104 2.71 8.87 16.84
CA VAL A 104 3.74 9.05 17.87
C VAL A 104 3.75 10.49 18.36
N ARG A 105 3.67 11.45 17.45
CA ARG A 105 3.78 12.88 17.76
C ARG A 105 2.93 13.74 16.82
N HIS A 106 2.19 14.67 17.39
CA HIS A 106 1.48 15.70 16.60
C HIS A 106 2.43 16.73 16.01
N GLU A 107 2.05 17.28 14.86
CA GLU A 107 2.74 18.38 14.21
C GLU A 107 2.79 19.62 15.14
N THR A 108 3.90 20.35 15.10
CA THR A 108 4.05 21.66 15.73
C THR A 108 4.66 22.66 14.74
N PRO A 109 4.71 23.97 15.04
CA PRO A 109 5.36 24.93 14.16
C PRO A 109 6.81 24.53 13.78
N SER A 110 7.56 23.95 14.72
CA SER A 110 8.97 23.57 14.52
C SER A 110 9.20 22.09 14.18
N PHE A 111 8.23 21.19 14.36
CA PHE A 111 8.41 19.74 14.15
C PHE A 111 7.29 19.12 13.31
N PRO A 112 7.59 18.12 12.45
CA PRO A 112 6.57 17.37 11.73
C PRO A 112 5.74 16.49 12.68
N ALA A 113 4.53 16.12 12.26
CA ALA A 113 3.86 14.95 12.82
C ALA A 113 4.65 13.69 12.49
N LEU A 114 4.71 12.75 13.42
CA LEU A 114 5.38 11.46 13.25
C LEU A 114 4.41 10.33 13.59
N ALA A 115 4.35 9.33 12.72
CA ALA A 115 3.59 8.10 12.92
C ALA A 115 4.43 6.87 12.58
N LEU A 116 4.06 5.74 13.18
CA LEU A 116 4.52 4.42 12.80
C LEU A 116 3.33 3.64 12.25
N ALA A 117 3.54 2.85 11.21
CA ALA A 117 2.51 1.95 10.71
C ALA A 117 3.05 0.54 10.55
N GLY A 118 2.15 -0.42 10.67
CA GLY A 118 2.38 -1.83 10.33
C GLY A 118 1.29 -2.29 9.38
N GLU A 119 1.70 -2.98 8.33
CA GLU A 119 0.82 -3.46 7.26
C GLU A 119 1.00 -4.95 7.06
N VAL A 120 -0.10 -5.60 6.73
CA VAL A 120 -0.14 -6.97 6.25
C VAL A 120 -0.86 -7.02 4.92
N LYS A 121 -0.19 -7.56 3.90
CA LYS A 121 -0.84 -7.99 2.67
C LYS A 121 -1.24 -9.45 2.80
N PHE A 122 -2.52 -9.73 2.68
CA PHE A 122 -3.07 -11.08 2.78
C PHE A 122 -3.16 -11.71 1.39
N ALA A 123 -2.53 -12.89 1.24
CA ALA A 123 -2.55 -13.72 0.04
C ALA A 123 -3.97 -14.22 -0.30
N THR A 124 -4.76 -13.36 -0.92
CA THR A 124 -6.18 -13.58 -1.24
C THR A 124 -6.43 -13.59 -2.74
N ALA A 125 -5.46 -13.10 -3.53
CA ALA A 125 -5.43 -13.31 -4.96
C ALA A 125 -5.40 -14.80 -5.28
N ARG A 126 -6.21 -15.20 -6.27
CA ARG A 126 -6.32 -16.61 -6.70
C ARG A 126 -5.34 -16.98 -7.81
N ASP A 127 -4.75 -15.99 -8.44
CA ASP A 127 -3.89 -16.13 -9.59
C ASP A 127 -2.47 -15.71 -9.21
N SER A 128 -1.50 -16.59 -9.45
CA SER A 128 -0.10 -16.36 -9.08
C SER A 128 0.61 -15.25 -9.86
N LEU A 129 -0.01 -14.75 -10.94
CA LEU A 129 0.48 -13.56 -11.63
C LEU A 129 0.00 -12.27 -10.93
N ILE A 130 -1.10 -12.34 -10.17
CA ILE A 130 -1.70 -11.20 -9.46
C ILE A 130 -1.17 -11.10 -8.02
N GLY A 131 -1.06 -12.22 -7.31
CA GLY A 131 -0.51 -12.27 -5.95
C GLY A 131 0.44 -13.46 -5.79
N SER A 132 1.33 -13.38 -4.80
CA SER A 132 2.38 -14.39 -4.60
C SER A 132 1.86 -15.69 -3.97
N GLY A 133 0.67 -15.67 -3.37
CA GLY A 133 0.16 -16.75 -2.53
C GLY A 133 0.72 -16.77 -1.11
N GLU A 134 1.57 -15.80 -0.76
CA GLU A 134 2.16 -15.62 0.57
C GLU A 134 1.90 -14.21 1.12
N PRO A 135 1.75 -14.04 2.44
CA PRO A 135 1.57 -12.72 3.01
C PRO A 135 2.85 -11.89 2.98
N ASP A 136 2.71 -10.59 2.79
CA ASP A 136 3.79 -9.61 2.96
C ASP A 136 3.58 -8.82 4.25
N TYR A 137 4.68 -8.37 4.85
CA TYR A 137 4.66 -7.56 6.07
C TYR A 137 5.51 -6.32 5.86
N SER A 138 4.93 -5.15 6.09
CA SER A 138 5.64 -3.87 5.99
C SER A 138 5.56 -3.10 7.31
N ALA A 139 6.64 -2.38 7.62
CA ALA A 139 6.68 -1.41 8.71
C ALA A 139 7.09 -0.05 8.16
N PHE A 140 6.41 1.00 8.60
CA PHE A 140 6.59 2.35 8.10
C PHE A 140 6.95 3.32 9.22
N LEU A 141 7.83 4.26 8.90
CA LEU A 141 8.01 5.51 9.61
C LEU A 141 7.53 6.65 8.71
N ILE A 142 6.56 7.41 9.22
CA ILE A 142 5.84 8.42 8.47
C ILE A 142 6.09 9.78 9.14
N ALA A 143 6.51 10.77 8.36
CA ALA A 143 6.60 12.16 8.78
C ALA A 143 5.72 13.05 7.90
N SER A 144 4.94 13.94 8.49
CA SER A 144 4.07 14.87 7.75
C SER A 144 4.17 16.29 8.28
N LYS A 145 4.28 17.29 7.40
CA LYS A 145 4.36 18.69 7.80
C LYS A 145 3.66 19.62 6.80
N ARG A 146 2.90 20.57 7.33
CA ARG A 146 2.32 21.68 6.59
C ARG A 146 3.27 22.86 6.54
N PHE A 147 3.46 23.42 5.36
CA PHE A 147 4.14 24.68 5.14
C PHE A 147 3.17 25.65 4.44
N GLY A 148 2.28 26.28 5.21
CA GLY A 148 1.23 27.15 4.66
C GLY A 148 0.23 26.36 3.80
N SER A 149 0.28 26.56 2.48
CA SER A 149 -0.55 25.86 1.49
C SER A 149 0.05 24.55 0.98
N PHE A 150 1.25 24.18 1.43
CA PHE A 150 1.94 22.98 1.02
C PHE A 150 1.87 21.91 2.09
N ASP A 151 1.67 20.67 1.68
CA ASP A 151 1.79 19.50 2.54
C ASP A 151 2.90 18.60 2.03
N ALA A 152 3.83 18.28 2.92
CA ALA A 152 4.98 17.43 2.65
C ALA A 152 4.92 16.16 3.51
N HIS A 153 5.11 15.02 2.85
CA HIS A 153 5.08 13.70 3.47
C HIS A 153 6.36 12.93 3.12
N VAL A 154 6.96 12.31 4.13
CA VAL A 154 8.12 11.43 3.99
C VAL A 154 7.79 10.08 4.60
N ASN A 155 7.96 9.02 3.82
CA ASN A 155 7.67 7.65 4.23
C ASN A 155 8.94 6.80 4.06
N LEU A 156 9.36 6.15 5.14
CA LEU A 156 10.40 5.13 5.13
C LEU A 156 9.75 3.78 5.42
N ALA A 157 9.86 2.85 4.48
CA ALA A 157 9.28 1.53 4.58
C ALA A 157 10.35 0.44 4.66
N TYR A 158 10.10 -0.58 5.47
CA TYR A 158 10.84 -1.84 5.47
C TYR A 158 9.87 -2.99 5.28
N SER A 159 10.08 -3.80 4.26
CA SER A 159 9.16 -4.87 3.89
C SER A 159 9.85 -6.24 3.88
N ILE A 160 9.11 -7.24 4.36
CA ILE A 160 9.41 -8.65 4.28
C ILE A 160 8.41 -9.24 3.27
N VAL A 161 8.90 -9.56 2.08
CA VAL A 161 8.07 -10.05 0.98
C VAL A 161 8.02 -11.58 1.03
N GLY A 162 6.80 -12.11 1.05
CA GLY A 162 6.49 -13.53 0.93
C GLY A 162 7.00 -14.08 -0.40
N ARG A 163 7.55 -15.30 -0.36
CA ARG A 163 8.11 -15.93 -1.57
C ARG A 163 7.20 -17.05 -2.02
N PRO A 164 6.70 -17.02 -3.28
CA PRO A 164 5.98 -18.17 -3.80
C PRO A 164 6.89 -19.40 -3.75
N ASP A 165 6.35 -20.54 -3.29
CA ASP A 165 7.05 -21.81 -3.37
C ASP A 165 7.38 -22.12 -4.84
N PRO A 166 8.66 -22.34 -5.20
CA PRO A 166 9.07 -22.64 -6.58
C PRO A 166 8.32 -23.84 -7.19
N CYS A 167 7.80 -24.72 -6.32
CA CYS A 167 7.18 -25.99 -6.68
C CYS A 167 5.64 -25.98 -6.67
N SER A 168 4.98 -24.85 -6.40
CA SER A 168 3.50 -24.78 -6.37
C SER A 168 2.87 -24.58 -7.76
N SER A 169 3.65 -24.10 -8.74
CA SER A 169 3.28 -24.20 -10.15
C SER A 169 3.51 -25.64 -10.63
N THR A 170 2.54 -26.23 -11.32
CA THR A 170 2.42 -27.65 -11.70
C THR A 170 3.50 -28.17 -12.68
N THR A 171 4.76 -27.76 -12.53
CA THR A 171 5.87 -28.16 -13.40
C THR A 171 7.16 -28.39 -12.62
N CYS A 172 7.10 -29.11 -11.49
CA CYS A 172 8.31 -29.77 -11.00
C CYS A 172 8.44 -31.10 -11.76
N GLY A 173 9.06 -31.02 -12.94
CA GLY A 173 9.35 -32.17 -13.80
C GLY A 173 10.21 -33.20 -13.05
N ALA A 174 9.85 -34.46 -13.23
CA ALA A 174 10.59 -35.61 -12.75
C ALA A 174 12.04 -35.56 -13.24
N SER A 175 12.99 -35.51 -12.31
CA SER A 175 14.37 -35.89 -12.57
C SER A 175 14.44 -37.43 -12.52
N LEU A 176 14.60 -38.07 -13.68
CA LEU A 176 15.19 -39.40 -13.79
C LEU A 176 16.72 -39.26 -13.83
#